data_AF-A0A3P6S4A4-F1
#
_entry.id   AF-A0A3P6S4A4-F1
#
_cell.length_a   1.000
_cell.length_b   1.000
_cell.length_c   1.000
_cell.angle_alpha   90.00
_cell.angle_beta   90.00
_cell.angle_gamma   90.00
#
_symmetry.space_group_name_H-M   'P 1'
#
loop_
_entity.id
_entity.type
_entity.pdbx_description
1 polymer ?
#
loop_
_entity_poly.entity_id
_entity_poly.type
_entity_poly.pdbx_seq_one_letter_code
_entity_poly.pdbx_strand_id
1 'polypeptide(L)'
;MSGKIKYSERVYDSCMDSFDALPLAALMNQQFLCVHGGLSPEIHTLDDIKRLDRFKEPPAFGPMCDLLWSDPLEDFGSERNAEQFSHNSVRGCSYFYRYAELYH
;
A
#
# COMPACT_ATOMS: atom_id res chain seq x y z
N MET A 1 -5.62 -4.01 20.42
CA MET A 1 -5.41 -4.84 21.65
C MET A 1 -6.49 -5.93 21.84
N SER A 2 -6.82 -6.74 20.81
CA SER A 2 -7.82 -7.83 20.97
C SER A 2 -7.19 -9.21 21.26
N GLY A 3 -5.98 -9.49 20.73
CA GLY A 3 -5.31 -10.79 20.88
C GLY A 3 -4.96 -11.17 22.32
N LYS A 4 -4.51 -10.21 23.15
CA LYS A 4 -4.15 -10.43 24.56
C LYS A 4 -5.33 -10.82 25.47
N ILE A 5 -6.56 -10.53 25.05
CA ILE A 5 -7.76 -10.82 25.87
C ILE A 5 -8.18 -12.29 25.70
N LYS A 6 -7.93 -12.90 24.54
CA LYS A 6 -8.33 -14.28 24.22
C LYS A 6 -7.18 -15.28 24.28
N TYR A 7 -5.94 -14.85 24.07
CA TYR A 7 -4.75 -15.70 24.00
C TYR A 7 -3.56 -15.06 24.75
N SER A 8 -2.37 -15.63 24.59
CA SER A 8 -1.14 -15.11 25.19
C SER A 8 -0.45 -14.08 24.29
N GLU A 9 0.44 -13.28 24.91
CA GLU A 9 1.32 -12.35 24.20
C GLU A 9 2.17 -13.06 23.13
N ARG A 10 2.63 -14.28 23.40
CA ARG A 10 3.36 -15.11 22.43
C ARG A 10 2.59 -15.34 21.13
N VAL A 11 1.26 -15.52 21.20
CA VAL A 11 0.43 -15.68 19.98
C VAL A 11 0.36 -14.37 19.21
N TYR A 12 0.26 -13.24 19.91
CA TYR A 12 0.31 -11.93 19.29
C TYR A 12 1.65 -11.71 18.56
N ASP A 13 2.78 -12.01 19.21
CA ASP A 13 4.11 -11.86 18.61
C ASP A 13 4.26 -12.75 17.37
N SER A 14 3.79 -14.01 17.44
CA SER A 14 3.78 -14.91 16.28
C SER A 14 2.90 -14.40 15.13
N CYS A 15 1.80 -13.71 15.43
CA CYS A 15 0.98 -13.03 14.42
C CYS A 15 1.73 -11.85 13.78
N MET A 16 2.45 -11.04 14.58
CA MET A 16 3.23 -9.93 14.05
C MET A 16 4.31 -10.43 13.08
N ASP A 17 5.08 -11.46 13.48
CA ASP A 17 6.08 -12.09 12.61
C ASP A 17 5.45 -12.65 11.31
N SER A 18 4.22 -13.17 11.40
CA SER A 18 3.47 -13.67 10.24
C SER A 18 3.01 -12.54 9.32
N PHE A 19 2.64 -11.38 9.86
CA PHE A 19 2.22 -10.22 9.08
C PHE A 19 3.38 -9.60 8.31
N ASP A 20 4.56 -9.51 8.92
CA ASP A 20 5.79 -9.06 8.25
C ASP A 20 6.18 -9.97 7.07
N ALA A 21 5.73 -11.22 7.06
CA ALA A 21 5.99 -12.16 5.97
C ALA A 21 4.98 -12.06 4.80
N LEU A 22 3.87 -11.34 4.96
CA LEU A 22 2.81 -11.27 3.95
C LEU A 22 3.33 -10.63 2.64
N PRO A 23 2.90 -11.12 1.47
CA PRO A 23 3.18 -10.45 0.19
C PRO A 23 2.52 -9.07 0.13
N LEU A 24 3.22 -8.09 -0.44
CA LEU A 24 2.68 -6.72 -0.62
C LEU A 24 1.78 -6.59 -1.86
N ALA A 25 2.00 -7.41 -2.89
CA ALA A 25 1.29 -7.34 -4.16
C ALA A 25 1.20 -8.71 -4.83
N ALA A 26 0.26 -8.86 -5.75
CA ALA A 26 0.15 -10.01 -6.64
C ALA A 26 -0.07 -9.56 -8.08
N LEU A 27 0.62 -10.20 -9.03
CA LEU A 27 0.32 -10.05 -10.45
C LEU A 27 -0.59 -11.20 -10.89
N MET A 28 -1.87 -10.91 -11.10
CA MET A 28 -2.88 -11.88 -11.49
C MET A 28 -2.98 -11.95 -13.02
N ASN A 29 -2.91 -13.18 -13.54
CA ASN A 29 -3.01 -13.48 -14.98
C ASN A 29 -2.05 -12.67 -15.88
N GLN A 30 -0.93 -12.17 -15.33
CA GLN A 30 -0.02 -11.23 -16.02
C GLN A 30 -0.69 -9.95 -16.55
N GLN A 31 -1.86 -9.60 -16.00
CA GLN A 31 -2.70 -8.51 -16.50
C GLN A 31 -3.09 -7.52 -15.40
N PHE A 32 -3.29 -8.00 -14.18
CA PHE A 32 -3.81 -7.18 -13.09
C PHE A 32 -2.83 -7.15 -11.93
N LEU A 33 -2.44 -5.94 -11.53
CA LEU A 33 -1.74 -5.72 -10.27
C LEU A 33 -2.77 -5.65 -9.14
N CYS A 34 -2.65 -6.53 -8.15
CA CYS A 34 -3.49 -6.56 -6.97
C CYS A 34 -2.66 -6.10 -5.76
N VAL A 35 -3.14 -5.08 -5.07
CA VAL A 35 -2.53 -4.47 -3.88
C VAL A 35 -3.64 -4.14 -2.88
N HIS A 36 -3.28 -3.85 -1.62
CA HIS A 36 -4.28 -3.52 -0.60
C HIS A 36 -4.81 -2.08 -0.75
N GLY A 37 -3.89 -1.12 -0.90
CA GLY A 37 -4.20 0.28 -1.18
C GLY A 37 -4.19 0.55 -2.67
N GLY A 38 -3.04 0.98 -3.20
CA GLY A 38 -2.92 1.41 -4.59
C GLY A 38 -1.49 1.75 -5.02
N LEU A 39 -1.32 2.90 -5.68
CA LEU A 39 -0.06 3.32 -6.32
C LEU A 39 0.83 4.17 -5.40
N SER A 40 2.11 4.20 -5.72
CA SER A 40 3.11 5.06 -5.06
C SER A 40 3.83 5.92 -6.10
N PRO A 41 4.17 7.17 -5.78
CA PRO A 41 5.05 7.98 -6.63
C PRO A 41 6.48 7.41 -6.76
N GLU A 42 6.86 6.44 -5.91
CA GLU A 42 8.18 5.80 -5.93
C GLU A 42 8.18 4.42 -6.62
N ILE A 43 7.02 3.96 -7.12
CA ILE A 43 6.86 2.66 -7.79
C ILE A 43 6.37 2.89 -9.21
N HIS A 44 7.23 2.64 -10.19
CA HIS A 44 6.90 2.81 -11.62
C HIS A 44 6.82 1.47 -12.35
N THR A 45 7.42 0.41 -11.79
CA THR A 45 7.47 -0.92 -12.39
C THR A 45 7.20 -2.02 -11.37
N LEU A 46 6.82 -3.20 -11.86
CA LEU A 46 6.69 -4.38 -11.00
C LEU A 46 8.03 -4.79 -10.34
N ASP A 47 9.15 -4.42 -10.94
CA ASP A 47 10.47 -4.71 -10.37
C ASP A 47 10.79 -3.82 -9.16
N ASP A 48 10.24 -2.60 -9.09
CA ASP A 48 10.38 -1.74 -7.90
C ASP A 48 9.73 -2.40 -6.68
N ILE A 49 8.54 -3.01 -6.85
CA ILE A 49 7.86 -3.78 -5.80
C ILE A 49 8.70 -4.98 -5.35
N LYS A 50 9.31 -5.71 -6.30
CA LYS A 50 10.14 -6.89 -5.98
C LYS A 50 11.39 -6.54 -5.18
N ARG A 51 11.89 -5.31 -5.28
CA ARG A 51 13.09 -4.83 -4.58
C ARG A 51 12.81 -4.36 -3.15
N LEU A 52 11.55 -4.24 -2.75
CA LEU A 52 11.19 -3.82 -1.40
C LEU A 52 11.56 -4.88 -0.37
N ASP A 53 12.30 -4.45 0.65
CA ASP A 53 12.48 -5.22 1.87
C ASP A 53 11.22 -5.12 2.73
N ARG A 54 10.38 -6.15 2.65
CA ARG A 54 9.04 -6.21 3.27
C ARG A 54 9.00 -6.87 4.64
N PHE A 55 10.08 -7.52 5.09
CA PHE A 55 10.11 -8.30 6.33
C PHE A 55 10.33 -7.40 7.55
N LYS A 56 9.39 -6.47 7.76
CA LYS A 56 9.42 -5.47 8.80
C LYS A 56 8.03 -4.84 8.94
N GLU A 57 7.81 -4.19 10.08
CA GLU A 57 6.67 -3.31 10.25
C GLU A 57 6.63 -2.24 9.14
N PRO A 58 5.47 -1.99 8.50
CA PRO A 58 5.34 -0.96 7.48
C PRO A 58 5.83 0.41 7.99
N PRO A 59 6.71 1.10 7.23
CA PRO A 59 7.16 2.43 7.61
C PRO A 59 6.01 3.45 7.54
N ALA A 60 6.19 4.58 8.22
CA ALA A 60 5.20 5.67 8.21
C ALA A 60 5.06 6.40 6.87
N PHE A 61 6.03 6.21 5.95
CA PHE A 61 6.07 6.80 4.61
C PHE A 61 6.87 5.89 3.66
N GLY A 62 6.73 6.15 2.36
CA GLY A 62 7.47 5.48 1.30
C GLY A 62 6.70 4.32 0.67
N PRO A 63 7.33 3.59 -0.28
CA PRO A 63 6.62 2.71 -1.22
C PRO A 63 5.83 1.58 -0.56
N MET A 64 6.32 1.02 0.55
CA MET A 64 5.60 -0.02 1.30
C MET A 64 4.36 0.56 2.02
N CYS A 65 4.45 1.79 2.54
CA CYS A 65 3.31 2.49 3.13
C CYS A 65 2.26 2.76 2.04
N ASP A 66 2.70 3.25 0.90
CA ASP A 66 1.82 3.67 -0.18
C ASP A 66 1.03 2.50 -0.77
N LEU A 67 1.67 1.35 -1.04
CA LEU A 67 1.00 0.12 -1.50
C LEU A 67 -0.12 -0.36 -0.58
N LEU A 68 -0.04 -0.03 0.72
CA LEU A 68 -1.01 -0.42 1.73
C LEU A 68 -2.08 0.66 1.99
N TRP A 69 -1.76 1.94 1.77
CA TRP A 69 -2.56 3.05 2.30
C TRP A 69 -2.97 4.12 1.28
N SER A 70 -2.46 4.09 0.05
CA SER A 70 -2.90 5.06 -0.97
C SER A 70 -4.35 4.78 -1.39
N ASP A 71 -5.11 5.83 -1.70
CA ASP A 71 -6.49 5.73 -2.18
C ASP A 71 -6.63 6.43 -3.55
N PRO A 72 -7.61 6.08 -4.40
CA PRO A 72 -7.94 6.92 -5.55
C PRO A 72 -8.51 8.26 -5.06
N LEU A 73 -8.30 9.32 -5.83
CA LEU A 73 -8.89 10.63 -5.52
C LEU A 73 -10.43 10.58 -5.53
N GLU A 74 -11.10 11.45 -4.78
CA GLU A 74 -12.58 11.44 -4.66
C GLU A 74 -13.30 11.62 -6.01
N ASP A 75 -12.74 12.43 -6.91
CA ASP A 75 -13.26 12.69 -8.26
C ASP A 75 -12.54 11.87 -9.36
N PHE A 76 -12.01 10.70 -9.00
CA PHE A 76 -11.24 9.82 -9.90
C PHE A 76 -11.88 9.62 -11.29
N GLY A 77 -11.16 10.00 -12.35
CA GLY A 77 -11.62 9.96 -13.74
C GLY A 77 -12.32 11.24 -14.25
N SER A 78 -12.53 12.24 -13.38
CA SER A 78 -13.13 13.53 -13.71
C SER A 78 -12.32 14.73 -13.20
N GLU A 79 -11.04 14.48 -12.91
CA GLU A 79 -10.14 15.42 -12.28
C GLU A 79 -9.87 16.65 -13.17
N ARG A 80 -9.78 17.83 -12.54
CA ARG A 80 -9.52 19.10 -13.25
C ARG A 80 -8.05 19.53 -13.27
N ASN A 81 -7.21 18.91 -12.43
CA ASN A 81 -5.80 19.26 -12.29
C ASN A 81 -4.90 18.07 -12.67
N ALA A 82 -3.68 18.36 -13.12
CA ALA A 82 -2.70 17.41 -13.63
C ALA A 82 -1.69 16.89 -12.58
N GLU A 83 -1.82 17.27 -11.30
CA GLU A 83 -0.92 16.76 -10.25
C GLU A 83 -1.15 15.27 -10.00
N GLN A 84 -0.19 14.43 -10.37
CA GLN A 84 -0.29 12.97 -10.36
C GLN A 84 -0.68 12.38 -8.98
N PHE A 85 -0.02 12.88 -7.93
CA PHE A 85 -0.24 12.46 -6.55
C PHE A 85 -0.48 13.68 -5.67
N SER A 86 -1.35 13.52 -4.66
CA SER A 86 -1.59 14.54 -3.63
C SER A 86 -1.65 13.89 -2.26
N HIS A 87 -1.26 14.59 -1.20
CA HIS A 87 -1.28 14.02 0.16
C HIS A 87 -2.68 13.49 0.56
N ASN A 88 -2.73 12.26 1.08
CA ASN A 88 -3.97 11.65 1.53
C ASN A 88 -4.36 12.13 2.93
N SER A 89 -5.17 13.19 2.96
CA SER A 89 -5.67 13.79 4.21
C SER A 89 -6.64 12.88 4.98
N VAL A 90 -7.27 11.90 4.33
CA VAL A 90 -8.21 10.97 4.97
C VAL A 90 -7.45 9.93 5.80
N ARG A 91 -6.32 9.44 5.29
CA ARG A 91 -5.46 8.47 5.99
C ARG A 91 -4.43 9.12 6.90
N GLY A 92 -4.07 10.39 6.64
CA GLY A 92 -3.02 11.10 7.37
C GLY A 92 -1.59 10.61 7.05
N CYS A 93 -1.45 9.78 6.02
CA CYS A 93 -0.20 9.27 5.44
C CYS A 93 -0.47 8.87 3.99
N SER A 94 0.58 8.59 3.20
CA SER A 94 0.45 8.21 1.78
C SER A 94 -0.25 9.28 0.92
N TYR A 95 -0.75 8.90 -0.25
CA TYR A 95 -1.22 9.76 -1.31
C TYR A 95 -2.59 9.33 -1.85
N PHE A 96 -3.32 10.31 -2.38
CA PHE A 96 -4.32 10.08 -3.40
C PHE A 96 -3.65 9.99 -4.77
N TYR A 97 -4.01 8.98 -5.56
CA TYR A 97 -3.59 8.84 -6.95
C TYR A 97 -4.77 9.11 -7.91
N ARG A 98 -4.45 9.60 -9.11
CA ARG A 98 -5.43 10.00 -10.13
C ARG A 98 -5.55 8.97 -11.25
N TYR A 99 -6.60 9.10 -12.05
CA TYR A 99 -6.86 8.19 -13.17
C TYR A 99 -5.73 8.14 -14.20
N ALA A 100 -5.08 9.29 -14.45
CA ALA A 100 -3.96 9.38 -15.38
C ALA A 100 -2.80 8.44 -14.98
N GLU A 101 -2.57 8.21 -13.69
CA GLU A 101 -1.48 7.36 -13.19
C GLU A 101 -1.67 5.88 -13.49
N LEU A 102 -2.87 5.43 -13.86
CA LEU A 102 -3.07 4.05 -14.31
C LEU A 102 -2.52 3.79 -15.72
N TYR A 103 -2.16 4.84 -16.47
CA TYR A 103 -1.72 4.75 -17.86
C TYR A 103 -0.26 5.12 -18.07
N HIS A 104 0.45 5.49 -17.00
CA HIS A 104 1.87 5.80 -17.00
C HIS A 104 2.69 4.56 -16.61
#